data_AF-A0A1V1T500-F1
#
_entry.id   AF-A0A1V1T500-F1
#
_cell.length_a   1.000
_cell.length_b   1.000
_cell.length_c   1.000
_cell.angle_alpha   90.00
_cell.angle_beta   90.00
_cell.angle_gamma   90.00
#
_symmetry.space_group_name_H-M   'P 1'
#
loop_
_entity.id
_entity.type
_entity.pdbx_description
1 polymer ?
#
loop_
_entity_poly.entity_id
_entity_poly.type
_entity_poly.pdbx_seq_one_letter_code
_entity_poly.pdbx_strand_id
1 'polypeptide(L)'
;MLTTAPYLRIRRPSPTAAEFTVSTLPPLTMPLQLSFYAIYALRGILSSLILLFLYATWAQSPYGSFPSPNPTSSLSIATALSAILASGPGVLATRLASQTPPRFAIAVCAVALYLLTRRMYTEESLLVLRGLGIQTSSSKGNILAGRATTRFIPTAKIQDVLVNEAFLGFEVRHYLVVVVDGEPDVVVVFPKLLPRADVVERVWRGVRECLGGRSTARNGAVLGGKG
;
A
#
# COMPACT_ATOMS: atom_id res chain seq x y z
N MET A 1 -17.11 -6.26 -1.16
CA MET A 1 -15.92 -5.85 -1.94
C MET A 1 -16.11 -4.40 -2.34
N LEU A 2 -15.33 -3.47 -1.76
CA LEU A 2 -15.40 -2.02 -2.02
C LEU A 2 -14.45 -1.60 -3.16
N THR A 3 -14.08 -2.54 -4.03
CA THR A 3 -13.12 -2.32 -5.11
C THR A 3 -13.88 -1.93 -6.37
N THR A 4 -13.83 -0.65 -6.74
CA THR A 4 -14.37 -0.18 -8.02
C THR A 4 -13.39 -0.49 -9.15
N ALA A 5 -13.86 -0.39 -10.40
CA ALA A 5 -12.96 -0.45 -11.56
C ALA A 5 -11.80 0.54 -11.39
N PRO A 6 -10.57 0.17 -11.78
CA PRO A 6 -9.42 1.04 -11.67
C PRO A 6 -9.66 2.32 -12.48
N TYR A 7 -9.46 3.48 -11.86
CA TYR A 7 -9.60 4.78 -12.53
C TYR A 7 -8.25 5.49 -12.56
N LEU A 8 -8.06 6.30 -13.60
CA LEU A 8 -6.87 7.09 -13.80
C LEU A 8 -7.08 8.51 -13.28
N ARG A 9 -6.21 8.96 -12.38
CA ARG A 9 -6.10 10.34 -11.94
C ARG A 9 -4.84 10.95 -12.53
N ILE A 10 -5.00 12.04 -13.29
CA ILE A 10 -3.90 12.79 -13.89
C ILE A 10 -3.71 14.08 -13.09
N ARG A 11 -2.49 14.35 -12.64
CA ARG A 11 -2.13 15.60 -11.97
C ARG A 11 -0.89 16.20 -12.63
N ARG A 12 -0.92 17.50 -12.93
CA ARG A 12 0.20 18.24 -13.51
C ARG A 12 0.68 19.31 -12.52
N PRO A 13 1.55 18.96 -11.55
CA PRO A 13 2.00 19.91 -10.53
C PRO A 13 2.95 20.99 -11.08
N SER A 14 3.60 20.74 -12.22
CA SER A 14 4.49 21.68 -12.91
C SER A 14 4.30 21.51 -14.42
N PRO A 15 4.57 22.53 -15.26
CA PRO A 15 4.63 22.36 -16.71
C PRO A 15 5.61 21.26 -17.17
N THR A 16 6.59 20.91 -16.32
CA THR A 16 7.60 19.87 -16.59
C THR A 16 7.31 18.53 -15.92
N ALA A 17 6.23 18.41 -15.14
CA ALA A 17 5.92 17.20 -14.38
C ALA A 17 4.48 16.74 -14.59
N ALA A 18 4.30 15.46 -14.92
CA ALA A 18 3.00 14.83 -15.03
C ALA A 18 2.96 13.57 -14.15
N GLU A 19 1.96 13.49 -13.27
CA GLU A 19 1.71 12.36 -12.39
C GLU A 19 0.45 11.63 -12.86
N PHE A 20 0.60 10.34 -13.14
CA PHE A 20 -0.47 9.42 -13.52
C PHE A 20 -0.65 8.41 -12.40
N THR A 21 -1.76 8.51 -11.68
CA THR A 21 -2.07 7.61 -10.56
C THR A 21 -3.25 6.74 -10.95
N VAL A 22 -3.05 5.42 -10.93
CA VAL A 22 -4.10 4.42 -11.11
C VAL A 22 -4.41 3.85 -9.73
N SER A 23 -5.69 3.88 -9.35
CA SER A 23 -6.12 3.40 -8.05
C SER A 23 -7.47 2.72 -8.12
N THR A 24 -7.69 1.76 -7.23
CA THR A 24 -9.00 1.10 -7.04
C THR A 24 -9.85 1.82 -5.99
N LEU A 25 -9.34 2.91 -5.40
CA LEU A 25 -10.02 3.68 -4.37
C LEU A 25 -10.95 4.73 -4.99
N PRO A 26 -12.28 4.68 -4.81
CA PRO A 26 -13.13 5.72 -5.37
C PRO A 26 -12.72 7.13 -4.92
N PRO A 27 -13.04 8.18 -5.70
CA PRO A 27 -12.70 9.55 -5.32
C PRO A 27 -13.22 9.82 -3.90
N LEU A 28 -12.34 10.37 -3.03
CA LEU A 28 -12.62 10.62 -1.63
C LEU A 28 -13.77 11.62 -1.48
N THR A 29 -15.00 11.11 -1.49
CA THR A 29 -16.17 11.83 -0.98
C THR A 29 -16.13 11.80 0.55
N MET A 30 -16.66 12.83 1.20
CA MET A 30 -16.72 12.91 2.67
C MET A 30 -17.26 11.62 3.35
N PRO A 31 -18.34 10.98 2.88
CA PRO A 31 -18.82 9.73 3.49
C PRO A 31 -17.85 8.56 3.30
N LEU A 32 -17.10 8.52 2.20
CA LEU A 32 -16.10 7.48 1.95
C LEU A 32 -14.87 7.64 2.84
N GLN A 33 -14.46 8.89 3.13
CA GLN A 33 -13.40 9.15 4.10
C GLN A 33 -13.80 8.65 5.49
N LEU A 34 -15.03 8.96 5.92
CA LEU A 34 -15.56 8.51 7.21
C LEU A 34 -15.60 6.98 7.27
N SER A 35 -15.99 6.30 6.19
CA SER A 35 -15.99 4.84 6.16
C SER A 35 -14.59 4.24 6.24
N PHE A 36 -13.58 4.85 5.61
CA PHE A 36 -12.19 4.41 5.79
C PHE A 36 -11.71 4.60 7.22
N TYR A 37 -11.95 5.76 7.82
CA TYR A 37 -11.60 6.00 9.23
C TYR A 37 -12.32 5.01 10.15
N ALA A 38 -13.60 4.73 9.91
CA ALA A 38 -14.35 3.73 10.67
C ALA A 38 -13.77 2.31 10.51
N ILE A 39 -13.36 1.92 9.29
CA ILE A 39 -12.71 0.62 9.04
C ILE A 39 -11.36 0.53 9.79
N TYR A 40 -10.55 1.59 9.75
CA TYR A 40 -9.28 1.60 10.49
C TYR A 40 -9.48 1.60 12.00
N ALA A 41 -10.47 2.34 12.50
CA ALA A 41 -10.84 2.34 13.92
C ALA A 41 -11.33 0.95 14.36
N LEU A 42 -12.21 0.32 13.58
CA LEU A 42 -12.69 -1.04 13.84
C LEU A 42 -11.53 -2.06 13.86
N ARG A 43 -10.57 -1.94 12.94
CA ARG A 43 -9.36 -2.77 12.94
C ARG A 43 -8.49 -2.52 14.18
N GLY A 44 -8.34 -1.27 14.59
CA GLY A 44 -7.64 -0.91 15.82
C GLY A 44 -8.29 -1.53 17.05
N ILE A 45 -9.62 -1.43 17.15
CA ILE A 45 -10.40 -2.05 18.23
C ILE A 45 -10.23 -3.57 18.22
N LEU A 46 -10.39 -4.20 17.05
CA LEU A 46 -10.26 -5.66 16.93
C LEU A 46 -8.83 -6.13 17.25
N SER A 47 -7.81 -5.40 16.80
CA SER A 47 -6.41 -5.66 17.15
C SER A 47 -6.16 -5.52 18.66
N SER A 48 -6.73 -4.49 19.29
CA SER A 48 -6.65 -4.28 20.75
C SER A 48 -7.30 -5.42 21.53
N LEU A 49 -8.48 -5.89 21.08
CA LEU A 49 -9.15 -7.05 21.68
C LEU A 49 -8.34 -8.34 21.52
N ILE A 50 -7.69 -8.56 20.37
CA ILE A 50 -6.81 -9.72 20.18
C ILE A 50 -5.58 -9.64 21.10
N LEU A 51 -4.99 -8.46 21.29
CA LEU A 51 -3.88 -8.27 22.22
C LEU A 51 -4.31 -8.48 23.68
N LEU A 52 -5.51 -8.02 24.06
CA LEU A 52 -6.08 -8.27 25.39
C LEU A 52 -6.29 -9.76 25.63
N PHE A 53 -6.81 -10.49 24.64
CA PHE A 53 -6.95 -11.95 24.71
C PHE A 53 -5.60 -12.65 24.85
N LEU A 54 -4.59 -12.24 24.07
CA LEU A 54 -3.24 -12.79 24.16
C LEU A 54 -2.64 -12.53 25.56
N TYR A 55 -2.83 -11.33 26.10
CA TYR A 55 -2.40 -10.98 27.46
C TYR A 55 -3.10 -11.84 28.52
N ALA A 56 -4.41 -12.07 28.40
CA ALA A 56 -5.15 -12.96 29.30
C ALA A 56 -4.65 -14.42 29.23
N THR A 57 -4.36 -14.93 28.03
CA THR A 57 -3.77 -16.28 27.88
C THR A 57 -2.37 -16.38 28.49
N TRP A 58 -1.56 -15.31 28.40
CA TRP A 58 -0.25 -15.26 29.04
C TRP A 58 -0.35 -15.22 30.57
N ALA A 59 -1.25 -14.39 31.12
CA ALA A 59 -1.45 -14.24 32.56
C ALA A 59 -1.96 -15.52 33.25
N GLN A 60 -2.63 -16.42 32.51
CA GLN A 60 -3.05 -17.74 32.99
C GLN A 60 -2.00 -18.84 32.76
N SER A 61 -0.96 -18.56 31.97
CA SER A 61 0.10 -19.52 31.70
C SER A 61 1.04 -19.67 32.90
N PRO A 62 1.75 -20.79 33.05
CA PRO A 62 2.73 -20.99 34.13
C PRO A 62 3.86 -19.95 34.17
N TYR A 63 4.05 -19.20 33.08
CA TYR A 63 5.08 -18.18 32.93
C TYR A 63 4.58 -16.76 33.20
N GLY A 64 3.26 -16.58 33.33
CA GLY A 64 2.64 -15.29 33.60
C GLY A 64 2.29 -15.15 35.07
N SER A 65 2.52 -13.96 35.62
CA SER A 65 2.00 -13.57 36.91
C SER A 65 0.70 -12.79 36.71
N PHE A 66 -0.41 -13.28 37.24
CA PHE A 66 -1.63 -12.48 37.28
C PHE A 66 -1.38 -11.21 38.12
N PRO A 67 -1.63 -10.00 37.59
CA PRO A 67 -1.33 -8.78 38.30
C PRO A 67 -2.21 -8.67 39.55
N SER A 68 -1.59 -8.77 40.73
CA SER A 68 -2.25 -8.48 42.01
C SER A 68 -2.22 -6.97 42.25
N PRO A 69 -3.34 -6.33 42.61
CA PRO A 69 -3.35 -4.91 42.94
C PRO A 69 -2.53 -4.66 44.21
N ASN A 70 -1.37 -4.01 44.07
CA ASN A 70 -0.59 -3.57 45.22
C ASN A 70 -1.28 -2.34 45.84
N PRO A 71 -1.65 -2.35 47.13
CA PRO A 71 -2.40 -1.28 47.77
C PRO A 71 -1.61 0.04 47.93
N THR A 72 -0.30 0.03 47.67
CA THR A 72 0.61 1.13 48.00
C THR A 72 0.91 2.09 46.85
N SER A 73 0.54 1.76 45.60
CA SER A 73 0.82 2.62 44.44
C SER A 73 -0.25 2.53 43.35
N SER A 74 -1.14 3.53 43.32
CA SER A 74 -2.28 3.62 42.38
C SER A 74 -1.87 3.82 40.92
N LEU A 75 -0.67 4.37 40.67
CA LEU A 75 -0.13 4.67 39.33
C LEU A 75 0.76 3.54 38.76
N SER A 76 0.76 2.36 39.37
CA SER A 76 1.61 1.25 38.91
C SER A 76 1.05 0.60 37.64
N ILE A 77 1.94 0.13 36.76
CA ILE A 77 1.54 -0.58 35.53
C ILE A 77 0.72 -1.83 35.89
N ALA A 78 1.01 -2.46 37.03
CA ALA A 78 0.28 -3.62 37.53
C ALA A 78 -1.18 -3.32 37.89
N THR A 79 -1.47 -2.17 38.52
CA THR A 79 -2.86 -1.78 38.84
C THR A 79 -3.64 -1.40 37.59
N ALA A 80 -2.99 -0.77 36.60
CA ALA A 80 -3.61 -0.50 35.30
C ALA A 80 -3.96 -1.79 34.55
N LEU A 81 -3.04 -2.77 34.52
CA LEU A 81 -3.26 -4.06 33.86
C LEU A 81 -4.34 -4.90 34.56
N SER A 82 -4.38 -4.88 35.90
CA SER A 82 -5.45 -5.57 36.64
C SER A 82 -6.82 -4.90 36.43
N ALA A 83 -6.89 -3.57 36.36
CA ALA A 83 -8.11 -2.85 36.01
C ALA A 83 -8.59 -3.16 34.58
N ILE A 84 -7.66 -3.29 33.62
CA ILE A 84 -7.97 -3.70 32.25
C ILE A 84 -8.51 -5.15 32.21
N LEU A 85 -7.93 -6.06 33.00
CA LEU A 85 -8.43 -7.45 33.11
C LEU A 85 -9.79 -7.55 33.81
N ALA A 86 -10.04 -6.68 34.78
CA ALA A 86 -11.32 -6.60 35.49
C ALA A 86 -12.45 -5.98 34.65
N SER A 87 -12.11 -5.30 33.54
CA SER A 87 -13.11 -4.75 32.63
C SER A 87 -13.96 -5.85 31.97
N GLY A 88 -15.19 -5.51 31.54
CA GLY A 88 -16.09 -6.43 30.84
C GLY A 88 -15.44 -7.25 29.71
N PRO A 89 -14.70 -6.64 28.75
CA PRO A 89 -14.01 -7.41 27.71
C PRO A 89 -12.85 -8.25 28.26
N GLY A 90 -12.19 -7.83 29.35
CA GLY A 90 -11.14 -8.60 30.02
C GLY A 90 -11.66 -9.87 30.69
N VAL A 91 -12.84 -9.80 31.32
CA VAL A 91 -13.50 -10.99 31.90
C VAL A 91 -13.93 -11.98 30.82
N LEU A 92 -14.43 -11.50 29.68
CA LEU A 92 -14.74 -12.38 28.55
C LEU A 92 -13.46 -13.03 27.98
N ALA A 93 -12.39 -12.25 27.81
CA ALA A 93 -11.11 -12.75 27.33
C ALA A 93 -10.52 -13.84 28.23
N THR A 94 -10.57 -13.65 29.56
CA THR A 94 -10.08 -14.64 30.53
C THR A 94 -10.92 -15.92 30.55
N ARG A 95 -12.23 -15.83 30.33
CA ARG A 95 -13.11 -17.01 30.18
C ARG A 95 -12.84 -17.79 28.89
N LEU A 96 -12.61 -17.09 27.79
CA LEU A 96 -12.25 -17.73 26.51
C LEU A 96 -10.84 -18.35 26.57
N ALA A 97 -9.91 -17.69 27.27
CA ALA A 97 -8.55 -18.17 27.45
C ALA A 97 -8.51 -19.49 28.25
N SER A 98 -9.36 -19.65 29.27
CA SER A 98 -9.37 -20.88 30.08
C SER A 98 -9.91 -22.10 29.32
N GLN A 99 -10.73 -21.89 28.29
CA GLN A 99 -11.30 -22.96 27.46
C GLN A 99 -10.41 -23.35 26.28
N THR A 100 -9.41 -22.54 25.94
CA THR A 100 -8.62 -22.72 24.72
C THR A 100 -7.17 -23.13 25.04
N PRO A 101 -6.61 -24.14 24.32
CA PRO A 101 -5.21 -24.48 24.50
C PRO A 101 -4.31 -23.32 24.04
N PRO A 102 -3.30 -22.92 24.83
CA PRO A 102 -2.56 -21.67 24.63
C PRO A 102 -1.77 -21.64 23.32
N ARG A 103 -1.28 -22.79 22.84
CA ARG A 103 -0.53 -22.88 21.58
C ARG A 103 -1.40 -22.54 20.35
N PHE A 104 -2.64 -23.01 20.35
CA PHE A 104 -3.59 -22.72 19.27
C PHE A 104 -4.07 -21.27 19.34
N ALA A 105 -4.31 -20.76 20.54
CA ALA A 105 -4.66 -19.36 20.76
C ALA A 105 -3.63 -18.41 20.13
N ILE A 106 -2.33 -18.62 20.41
CA ILE A 106 -1.25 -17.80 19.86
C ILE A 106 -1.23 -17.87 18.32
N ALA A 107 -1.31 -19.06 17.74
CA ALA A 107 -1.27 -19.24 16.29
C ALA A 107 -2.45 -18.55 15.59
N VAL A 108 -3.66 -18.72 16.10
CA VAL A 108 -4.87 -18.09 15.54
C VAL A 108 -4.80 -16.56 15.69
N CYS A 109 -4.36 -16.05 16.83
CA CYS A 109 -4.19 -14.62 17.05
C CYS A 109 -3.13 -14.02 16.12
N ALA A 110 -2.00 -14.72 15.89
CA ALA A 110 -0.96 -14.27 14.97
C ALA A 110 -1.48 -14.19 13.53
N VAL A 111 -2.23 -15.21 13.07
CA VAL A 111 -2.88 -15.19 11.75
C VAL A 111 -3.92 -14.07 11.67
N ALA A 112 -4.77 -13.90 12.69
CA ALA A 112 -5.78 -12.85 12.72
C ALA A 112 -5.14 -11.45 12.65
N LEU A 113 -4.13 -11.16 13.49
CA LEU A 113 -3.38 -9.90 13.44
C LEU A 113 -2.74 -9.67 12.07
N TYR A 114 -2.13 -10.71 11.48
CA TYR A 114 -1.58 -10.61 10.13
C TYR A 114 -2.66 -10.26 9.09
N LEU A 115 -3.82 -10.93 9.12
CA LEU A 115 -4.93 -10.63 8.21
C LEU A 115 -5.46 -9.19 8.38
N LEU A 116 -5.57 -8.70 9.62
CA LEU A 116 -5.98 -7.33 9.92
C LEU A 116 -5.03 -6.28 9.32
N THR A 117 -3.76 -6.64 9.12
CA THR A 117 -2.74 -5.72 8.57
C THR A 117 -2.71 -5.67 7.05
N ARG A 118 -3.47 -6.53 6.35
CA ARG A 118 -3.54 -6.49 4.89
C ARG A 118 -4.21 -5.20 4.40
N ARG A 119 -3.59 -4.55 3.42
CA ARG A 119 -4.11 -3.35 2.77
C ARG A 119 -5.28 -3.73 1.87
N MET A 120 -6.38 -2.99 1.96
CA MET A 120 -7.62 -3.26 1.20
C MET A 120 -7.64 -2.64 -0.19
N TYR A 121 -6.64 -1.84 -0.53
CA TYR A 121 -6.59 -1.11 -1.78
C TYR A 121 -5.18 -1.12 -2.36
N THR A 122 -5.14 -1.09 -3.69
CA THR A 122 -3.92 -1.05 -4.49
C THR A 122 -3.87 0.27 -5.25
N GLU A 123 -2.75 0.96 -5.12
CA GLU A 123 -2.45 2.20 -5.81
C GLU A 123 -1.11 2.04 -6.50
N GLU A 124 -1.06 2.46 -7.76
CA GLU A 124 0.17 2.50 -8.54
C GLU A 124 0.23 3.86 -9.23
N SER A 125 1.36 4.55 -9.10
CA SER A 125 1.57 5.85 -9.73
C SER A 125 2.83 5.89 -10.56
N LEU A 126 2.75 6.67 -11.64
CA LEU A 126 3.81 6.95 -12.58
C LEU A 126 4.01 8.45 -12.60
N LEU A 127 5.13 8.93 -12.08
CA LEU A 127 5.54 10.32 -12.15
C LEU A 127 6.57 10.48 -13.27
N VAL A 128 6.25 11.33 -14.23
CA VAL A 128 7.12 11.67 -15.35
C VAL A 128 7.68 13.06 -15.12
N LEU A 129 9.01 13.17 -15.12
CA LEU A 129 9.74 14.42 -14.92
C LEU A 129 10.54 14.72 -16.19
N ARG A 130 10.15 15.79 -16.89
CA ARG A 130 10.78 16.20 -18.16
C ARG A 130 12.26 16.46 -17.94
N GLY A 131 13.09 15.76 -18.71
CA GLY A 131 14.56 15.88 -18.67
C GLY A 131 15.25 15.11 -17.54
N LEU A 132 14.51 14.63 -16.54
CA LEU A 132 15.08 13.88 -15.41
C LEU A 132 14.85 12.37 -15.56
N GLY A 133 13.60 11.94 -15.70
CA GLY A 133 13.29 10.51 -15.76
C GLY A 133 11.85 10.20 -15.43
N ILE A 134 11.62 8.91 -15.22
CA ILE A 134 10.34 8.35 -14.82
C ILE A 134 10.50 7.74 -13.43
N GLN A 135 9.54 7.99 -12.55
CA GLN A 135 9.43 7.33 -11.26
C GLN A 135 8.15 6.50 -11.21
N THR A 136 8.29 5.20 -10.99
CA THR A 136 7.18 4.30 -10.72
C THR A 136 7.06 4.10 -9.22
N SER A 137 5.84 4.14 -8.69
CA SER A 137 5.56 3.87 -7.27
C SER A 137 4.42 2.86 -7.18
N SER A 138 4.65 1.72 -6.54
CA SER A 138 3.61 0.69 -6.33
C SER A 138 3.35 0.47 -4.84
N SER A 139 2.07 0.46 -4.46
CA SER A 139 1.64 0.15 -3.10
C SER A 139 2.00 -1.28 -2.70
N LYS A 140 2.58 -1.45 -1.51
CA LYS A 140 2.75 -2.77 -0.89
C LYS A 140 1.40 -3.31 -0.37
N GLY A 141 1.29 -4.64 -0.28
CA GLY A 141 0.03 -5.32 0.07
C GLY A 141 -0.35 -5.28 1.55
N ASN A 142 0.55 -4.82 2.42
CA ASN A 142 0.33 -4.76 3.87
C ASN A 142 0.50 -3.32 4.36
N ILE A 143 -0.33 -2.91 5.30
CA ILE A 143 -0.32 -1.58 5.94
C ILE A 143 0.98 -1.40 6.75
N LEU A 144 1.47 -2.48 7.38
CA LEU A 144 2.71 -2.49 8.15
C LEU A 144 3.98 -2.47 7.30
N ALA A 145 3.91 -2.86 6.02
CA ALA A 145 5.10 -3.05 5.17
C ALA A 145 5.76 -1.73 4.69
N GLY A 146 5.32 -0.60 5.23
CA GLY A 146 5.90 0.72 5.00
C GLY A 146 5.50 1.34 3.66
N ARG A 147 6.29 2.35 3.25
CA ARG A 147 6.05 3.18 2.06
C ARG A 147 6.04 2.34 0.77
N ALA A 148 5.28 2.81 -0.22
CA ALA A 148 5.22 2.26 -1.56
C ALA A 148 6.63 2.03 -2.14
N THR A 149 6.84 0.96 -2.90
CA THR A 149 8.11 0.70 -3.58
C THR A 149 8.26 1.72 -4.70
N THR A 150 9.24 2.62 -4.58
CA THR A 150 9.54 3.64 -5.58
C THR A 150 10.77 3.25 -6.38
N ARG A 151 10.66 3.24 -7.71
CA ARG A 151 11.79 3.00 -8.62
C ARG A 151 11.92 4.17 -9.58
N PHE A 152 13.09 4.78 -9.59
CA PHE A 152 13.42 5.88 -10.49
C PHE A 152 14.27 5.37 -11.66
N ILE A 153 13.90 5.76 -12.86
CA ILE A 153 14.54 5.40 -14.13
C ILE A 153 14.96 6.71 -14.81
N PRO A 154 16.27 7.04 -14.84
CA PRO A 154 16.76 8.24 -15.48
C PRO A 154 16.44 8.26 -16.98
N THR A 155 16.12 9.44 -17.55
CA THR A 155 15.80 9.57 -18.98
C THR A 155 16.93 9.07 -19.90
N ALA A 156 18.20 9.19 -19.45
CA ALA A 156 19.35 8.72 -20.23
C ALA A 156 19.35 7.20 -20.46
N LYS A 157 18.69 6.43 -19.59
CA LYS A 157 18.56 4.98 -19.70
C LYS A 157 17.26 4.54 -20.36
N ILE A 158 16.36 5.44 -20.72
CA ILE A 158 15.09 5.06 -21.35
C ILE A 158 15.32 4.99 -22.85
N GLN A 159 15.17 3.79 -23.43
CA GLN A 159 15.20 3.63 -24.89
C GLN A 159 13.84 4.00 -25.49
N ASP A 160 12.78 3.33 -25.02
CA ASP A 160 11.42 3.62 -25.45
C ASP A 160 10.40 3.15 -24.40
N VAL A 161 9.17 3.65 -24.54
CA VAL A 161 8.01 3.24 -23.75
C VAL A 161 6.99 2.60 -24.67
N LEU A 162 6.67 1.35 -24.41
CA LEU A 162 5.84 0.51 -25.26
C LEU A 162 4.55 0.11 -24.55
N VAL A 163 3.46 0.03 -25.30
CA VAL A 163 2.22 -0.61 -24.88
C VAL A 163 2.26 -2.03 -25.42
N ASN A 164 2.13 -3.02 -24.54
CA ASN A 164 2.06 -4.42 -24.95
C ASN A 164 0.75 -5.07 -24.49
N GLU A 165 0.40 -6.17 -25.16
CA GLU A 165 -0.78 -6.98 -24.89
C GLU A 165 -0.35 -8.35 -24.38
N ALA A 166 -1.08 -8.88 -23.40
CA ALA A 166 -0.90 -10.23 -22.91
C ALA A 166 -2.25 -10.92 -22.70
N PHE A 167 -2.28 -12.22 -22.94
CA PHE A 167 -3.42 -13.08 -22.65
C PHE A 167 -3.38 -13.53 -21.20
N LEU A 168 -4.40 -13.17 -20.42
CA LEU A 168 -4.61 -13.69 -19.08
C LEU A 168 -5.87 -14.56 -19.09
N GLY A 169 -5.68 -15.87 -19.26
CA GLY A 169 -6.79 -16.80 -19.48
C GLY A 169 -7.46 -16.52 -20.82
N PHE A 170 -8.69 -16.00 -20.78
CA PHE A 170 -9.47 -15.59 -21.97
C PHE A 170 -9.62 -14.07 -22.11
N GLU A 171 -8.95 -13.28 -21.26
CA GLU A 171 -9.00 -11.83 -21.29
C GLU A 171 -7.70 -11.28 -21.89
N VAL A 172 -7.81 -10.31 -22.81
CA VAL A 172 -6.66 -9.56 -23.34
C VAL A 172 -6.42 -8.36 -22.42
N ARG A 173 -5.24 -8.30 -21.80
CA ARG A 173 -4.84 -7.21 -20.92
C ARG A 173 -3.69 -6.41 -21.52
N HIS A 174 -3.81 -5.10 -21.44
CA HIS A 174 -2.81 -4.16 -21.93
C HIS A 174 -1.95 -3.70 -20.77
N TYR A 175 -0.65 -3.61 -20.98
CA TYR A 175 0.29 -3.14 -19.97
C TYR A 175 1.35 -2.22 -20.58
N LEU A 176 1.76 -1.23 -19.79
CA LEU A 176 2.78 -0.26 -20.17
C LEU A 176 4.14 -0.75 -19.68
N VAL A 177 5.11 -0.80 -20.60
CA VAL A 177 6.46 -1.27 -20.34
C VAL A 177 7.47 -0.21 -20.75
N VAL A 178 8.51 -0.03 -19.94
CA VAL A 178 9.63 0.87 -20.20
C VAL A 178 10.86 0.03 -20.50
N VAL A 179 11.41 0.19 -21.71
CA VAL A 179 12.66 -0.46 -22.11
C VAL A 179 13.82 0.37 -21.59
N VAL A 180 14.63 -0.25 -20.74
CA VAL A 180 15.76 0.41 -20.06
C VAL A 180 17.07 -0.12 -20.63
N ASP A 181 17.95 0.81 -21.02
CA ASP A 181 19.28 0.49 -21.51
C ASP A 181 20.17 -0.05 -20.37
N GLY A 182 20.81 -1.19 -20.62
CA GLY A 182 21.67 -1.88 -19.65
C GLY A 182 20.95 -2.78 -18.65
N GLU A 183 19.65 -3.03 -18.79
CA GLU A 183 18.93 -4.07 -18.05
C GLU A 183 18.34 -5.10 -19.03
N PRO A 184 18.48 -6.42 -18.76
CA PRO A 184 17.88 -7.44 -19.62
C PRO A 184 16.35 -7.51 -19.47
N ASP A 185 15.83 -7.05 -18.33
CA ASP A 185 14.41 -7.11 -17.99
C ASP A 185 13.71 -5.77 -18.28
N VAL A 186 12.51 -5.85 -18.88
CA VAL A 186 11.67 -4.68 -19.17
C VAL A 186 10.88 -4.29 -17.91
N VAL A 187 10.76 -2.98 -17.64
CA VAL A 187 10.07 -2.50 -16.43
C VAL A 187 8.59 -2.26 -16.68
N VAL A 188 7.74 -3.06 -16.04
CA VAL A 188 6.28 -2.86 -16.07
C VAL A 188 5.88 -1.70 -15.14
N VAL A 189 5.15 -0.72 -15.67
CA VAL A 189 4.75 0.48 -14.93
C VAL A 189 3.64 0.21 -13.91
N PHE A 190 2.66 -0.62 -14.28
CA PHE A 190 1.49 -0.96 -13.46
C PHE A 190 1.40 -2.48 -13.24
N PRO A 191 2.28 -3.07 -12.41
CA PRO A 191 2.39 -4.52 -12.30
C PRO A 191 1.16 -5.20 -11.68
N LYS A 192 0.39 -4.50 -10.83
CA LYS A 192 -0.75 -5.11 -10.12
C LYS A 192 -2.10 -4.73 -10.70
N LEU A 193 -2.26 -3.47 -11.09
CA LEU A 193 -3.57 -2.94 -11.47
C LEU A 193 -3.98 -3.27 -12.90
N LEU A 194 -3.01 -3.51 -13.79
CA LEU A 194 -3.20 -3.88 -15.21
C LEU A 194 -4.43 -3.19 -15.84
N PRO A 195 -4.42 -1.85 -15.94
CA PRO A 195 -5.58 -1.08 -16.35
C PRO A 195 -5.97 -1.35 -17.82
N ARG A 196 -7.19 -0.94 -18.19
CA ARG A 196 -7.72 -1.10 -19.56
C ARG A 196 -6.89 -0.31 -20.59
N ALA A 197 -7.00 -0.72 -21.86
CA ALA A 197 -6.26 -0.16 -23.00
C ALA A 197 -6.38 1.37 -23.10
N ASP A 198 -7.59 1.90 -22.92
CA ASP A 198 -7.88 3.34 -23.01
C ASP A 198 -7.14 4.17 -21.93
N VAL A 199 -6.94 3.59 -20.75
CA VAL A 199 -6.16 4.19 -19.67
C VAL A 199 -4.67 4.14 -19.98
N VAL A 200 -4.18 2.97 -20.40
CA VAL A 200 -2.77 2.75 -20.75
C VAL A 200 -2.34 3.67 -21.89
N GLU A 201 -3.17 3.80 -22.93
CA GLU A 201 -2.89 4.65 -24.08
C GLU A 201 -2.82 6.13 -23.69
N ARG A 202 -3.74 6.60 -22.83
CA ARG A 202 -3.71 7.98 -22.31
C ARG A 202 -2.43 8.27 -21.52
N VAL A 203 -2.00 7.33 -20.68
CA VAL A 203 -0.74 7.45 -19.93
C VAL A 203 0.45 7.46 -20.88
N TRP A 204 0.49 6.54 -21.85
CA TRP A 204 1.55 6.44 -22.85
C TRP A 204 1.70 7.73 -23.68
N ARG A 205 0.59 8.28 -24.19
CA ARG A 205 0.59 9.56 -24.93
C ARG A 205 1.18 10.69 -24.08
N GLY A 206 0.76 10.79 -22.81
CA GLY A 206 1.29 11.81 -21.89
C GLY A 206 2.77 11.62 -21.56
N VAL A 207 3.23 10.38 -21.39
CA VAL A 207 4.64 10.05 -21.17
C VAL A 207 5.49 10.46 -22.38
N ARG A 208 5.03 10.12 -23.60
CA ARG A 208 5.72 10.49 -24.85
C ARG A 208 5.74 11.98 -25.09
N GLU A 209 4.69 12.71 -24.74
CA GLU A 209 4.67 14.17 -24.81
C GLU A 209 5.77 14.78 -23.91
N CYS A 210 5.88 14.29 -22.67
CA CYS A 210 6.88 14.77 -21.72
C CYS A 210 8.33 14.39 -22.09
N LEU A 211 8.56 13.20 -22.66
CA LEU A 211 9.88 12.73 -23.11
C LEU A 211 10.28 13.32 -24.46
N GLY A 212 9.34 13.37 -25.42
CA GLY A 212 9.53 13.82 -26.80
C GLY A 212 9.94 15.29 -26.91
N GLY A 213 9.60 16.10 -25.90
CA GLY A 213 10.12 17.46 -25.75
C GLY A 213 11.65 17.57 -25.62
N ARG A 214 12.39 16.46 -25.49
CA ARG A 214 13.86 16.40 -25.57
C ARG A 214 14.36 16.14 -27.00
N SER A 215 13.60 15.40 -27.82
CA SER A 215 14.01 15.07 -29.19
C SER A 215 14.06 16.33 -30.07
N THR A 216 13.15 17.27 -29.85
CA THR A 216 13.13 18.55 -30.56
C THR A 216 14.23 19.51 -30.07
N ALA A 217 14.48 19.57 -28.76
CA ALA A 217 15.51 20.44 -28.18
C ALA A 217 16.94 20.00 -28.52
N ARG A 218 17.24 18.69 -28.53
CA ARG A 218 18.57 18.17 -28.90
C ARG A 218 18.86 18.37 -30.40
N ASN A 219 17.86 18.21 -31.27
CA ASN A 219 18.04 18.48 -32.70
C ASN A 219 18.24 19.98 -32.99
N GLY A 220 17.61 20.88 -32.23
CA GLY A 220 17.86 22.33 -32.34
C GLY A 220 19.27 22.75 -31.89
N ALA A 221 19.79 22.15 -30.82
CA ALA A 221 21.12 22.48 -30.31
C ALA A 221 22.27 21.97 -31.21
N VAL A 222 22.08 20.84 -31.91
CA VAL A 222 23.07 20.31 -32.85
C VAL A 222 23.14 21.14 -34.15
N LEU A 223 22.06 21.83 -34.51
CA LEU A 223 22.01 22.71 -35.69
C LEU A 223 22.50 24.14 -35.42
N GLY A 224 22.55 24.58 -34.16
CA GLY A 224 23.04 25.92 -33.78
C GLY A 224 24.54 26.04 -33.50
N GLY A 225 25.30 24.95 -33.62
CA GLY A 225 26.75 24.89 -33.31
C GLY A 225 27.68 24.94 -34.52
N LYS A 226 27.17 25.29 -35.71
CA LYS A 226 27.97 25.55 -36.91
C LYS A 226 27.62 26.93 -37.45
N GLY A 227 28.30 27.94 -36.93
CA GLY A 227 28.27 29.33 -37.38
C GLY A 227 29.53 30.01 -36.92
#